data_AF-A0A8K9V1P2-F1
#
_entry.id   AF-A0A8K9V1P2-F1
#
_cell.length_a   1.000
_cell.length_b   1.000
_cell.length_c   1.000
_cell.angle_alpha   90.00
_cell.angle_beta   90.00
_cell.angle_gamma   90.00
#
_symmetry.space_group_name_H-M   'P 1'
#
loop_
_entity.id
_entity.type
_entity.pdbx_description
1 polymer ?
#
loop_
_entity_poly.entity_id
_entity_poly.type
_entity_poly.pdbx_seq_one_letter_code
_entity_poly.pdbx_strand_id
1 'polypeptide(L)'
;MEFNCNIKGCWGLTFWIVYVLEKGLSSLPQANKAKIFQGLTVDQGFYTSKDFLPLVAKASKAGMCSCKSQLPELRGVVIVLGAGDTAFDCATSALRCGARRVFVVFRKGFTNIRAVPEEMELAKEEKCEFLPFLFPREVIMKNGRVAGLQFCRTEQTERGDWLEDEDQIVRLKADYIISAFGSMLTDPQIQDAMAPIKLNRWGTPDLDPETMQSSEPWVFAGGDIAGLANTTVESVNDGKQASWHIHKYLQSLHSQTVDSTPALPLFNCAIDMVDISVEMCGITFPNPFGLASAPPTTSTAMIRRAFQQGWGFALTKTFGLDKDLVTNVSPRIVRGTTSGHVFGPGQGSFLNIELISEKTAAYWCQGVKELKTDFPKNIVISSIMCGYNKADWVELTKMAEDSGADALELNLSCPHGMGERGMGLACGQDPVMVMNICRWVRQTAKIPFFANHCHQHSVWNDGPKS
;
A
#
# COMPACT_ATOMS: atom_id res chain seq x y z
N MET A 1 -9.61 30.35 17.88
CA MET A 1 -9.74 30.52 16.42
C MET A 1 -9.87 29.13 15.83
N GLU A 2 -11.06 28.76 15.36
CA GLU A 2 -11.25 27.51 14.62
C GLU A 2 -10.57 27.65 13.24
N PHE A 3 -9.41 27.03 13.06
CA PHE A 3 -8.86 26.84 11.73
C PHE A 3 -9.66 25.74 11.04
N ASN A 4 -10.66 26.17 10.28
CA ASN A 4 -11.44 25.30 9.42
C ASN A 4 -10.54 24.90 8.23
N CYS A 5 -9.88 23.74 8.32
CA CYS A 5 -9.10 23.16 7.23
C CYS A 5 -10.07 22.72 6.12
N ASN A 6 -10.48 23.68 5.30
CA ASN A 6 -11.39 23.45 4.18
C ASN A 6 -10.56 22.89 3.02
N ILE A 7 -10.34 21.57 3.00
CA ILE A 7 -9.78 20.85 1.85
C ILE A 7 -10.84 20.87 0.75
N LYS A 8 -10.90 21.97 -0.02
CA LYS A 8 -11.70 22.03 -1.24
C LYS A 8 -10.88 21.42 -2.37
N GLY A 9 -11.22 20.17 -2.73
CA GLY A 9 -10.73 19.52 -3.94
C GLY A 9 -11.19 20.25 -5.19
N CYS A 10 -10.44 21.27 -5.60
CA CYS A 10 -10.51 21.81 -6.94
C CYS A 10 -9.58 21.00 -7.84
N TRP A 11 -10.06 20.61 -9.03
CA TRP A 11 -9.31 19.82 -10.00
C TRP A 11 -8.09 20.60 -10.52
N GLY A 12 -7.00 20.36 -9.82
CA GLY A 12 -5.59 20.68 -10.02
C GLY A 12 -4.88 19.99 -8.85
N LEU A 13 -3.80 19.26 -9.10
CA LEU A 13 -3.07 18.49 -8.09
C LEU A 13 -2.25 19.42 -7.19
N THR A 14 -2.91 20.41 -6.59
CA THR A 14 -2.27 21.54 -5.93
C THR A 14 -2.80 21.68 -4.52
N PHE A 15 -1.93 21.51 -3.53
CA PHE A 15 -2.20 21.92 -2.16
C PHE A 15 -1.96 23.43 -2.07
N TRP A 16 -3.03 24.21 -1.89
CA TRP A 16 -2.93 25.65 -1.76
C TRP A 16 -2.55 26.05 -0.34
N ILE A 17 -1.63 27.01 -0.27
CA ILE A 17 -1.30 27.80 0.91
C ILE A 17 -2.62 28.33 1.52
N VAL A 18 -2.88 28.00 2.79
CA VAL A 18 -4.07 28.45 3.55
C VAL A 18 -4.30 29.97 3.43
N TYR A 19 -3.23 30.74 3.29
CA TYR A 19 -3.23 32.20 3.15
C TYR A 19 -3.82 32.74 1.83
N VAL A 20 -3.65 32.05 0.70
CA VAL A 20 -4.17 32.52 -0.61
C VAL A 20 -5.68 32.34 -0.69
N LEU A 21 -6.20 31.27 -0.07
CA LEU A 21 -7.64 31.00 0.02
C LEU A 21 -8.37 32.02 0.91
N GLU A 22 -7.73 32.53 1.98
CA GLU A 22 -8.30 33.59 2.83
C GLU A 22 -8.47 34.93 2.09
N LYS A 23 -7.61 35.24 1.11
CA LYS A 23 -7.75 36.43 0.25
C LYS A 23 -8.81 36.29 -0.84
N GLY A 24 -9.53 35.16 -0.89
CA GLY A 24 -10.58 34.91 -1.89
C GLY A 24 -10.06 34.73 -3.32
N LEU A 25 -8.76 34.56 -3.50
CA LEU A 25 -8.14 34.35 -4.80
C LEU A 25 -8.04 32.84 -5.06
N SER A 26 -8.90 32.34 -5.95
CA SER A 26 -8.79 30.97 -6.48
C SER A 26 -8.51 31.05 -7.98
N SER A 27 -7.27 30.81 -8.39
CA SER A 27 -6.95 30.63 -9.81
C SER A 27 -6.23 29.30 -10.00
N LEU A 28 -6.60 28.56 -11.03
CA LEU A 28 -5.84 27.37 -11.44
C LEU A 28 -4.57 27.80 -12.19
N PRO A 29 -3.49 26.97 -12.15
CA PRO A 29 -2.32 27.18 -13.01
C PRO A 29 -2.73 27.40 -14.47
N GLN A 30 -2.14 28.40 -15.11
CA GLN A 30 -2.45 28.74 -16.50
C GLN A 30 -1.80 27.75 -17.46
N ALA A 31 -2.41 27.55 -18.64
CA ALA A 31 -1.80 26.73 -19.68
C ALA A 31 -0.50 27.36 -20.18
N ASN A 32 0.54 26.53 -20.38
CA ASN A 32 1.76 26.96 -21.05
C ASN A 32 1.48 27.16 -22.55
N LYS A 33 1.25 28.41 -22.96
CA LYS A 33 0.86 28.76 -24.34
C LYS A 33 2.05 29.32 -25.11
N ALA A 34 2.44 28.63 -26.19
CA ALA A 34 3.48 29.11 -27.09
C ALA A 34 3.02 30.35 -27.88
N LYS A 35 3.96 31.25 -28.22
CA LYS A 35 3.69 32.51 -28.93
C LYS A 35 2.92 32.33 -30.24
N ILE A 36 3.19 31.25 -30.97
CA ILE A 36 2.52 30.93 -32.24
C ILE A 36 1.01 30.69 -32.12
N PHE A 37 0.50 30.46 -30.91
CA PHE A 37 -0.93 30.26 -30.64
C PHE A 37 -1.60 31.51 -30.05
N GLN A 38 -0.85 32.59 -29.86
CA GLN A 38 -1.38 33.81 -29.27
C GLN A 38 -2.46 34.42 -30.17
N GLY A 39 -3.58 34.83 -29.59
CA GLY A 39 -4.74 35.34 -30.33
C GLY A 39 -5.69 34.27 -30.91
N LEU A 40 -5.30 32.99 -30.94
CA LEU A 40 -6.21 31.91 -31.38
C LEU A 40 -7.27 31.57 -30.34
N THR A 41 -8.49 31.31 -30.81
CA THR A 41 -9.66 31.02 -29.98
C THR A 41 -10.24 29.62 -30.25
N VAL A 42 -11.13 29.18 -29.34
CA VAL A 42 -11.86 27.92 -29.44
C VAL A 42 -12.71 27.84 -30.72
N ASP A 43 -13.39 28.93 -31.09
CA ASP A 43 -14.23 28.99 -32.31
C ASP A 43 -13.43 28.82 -33.60
N GLN A 44 -12.13 29.14 -33.56
CA GLN A 44 -11.20 28.96 -34.67
C GLN A 44 -10.64 27.54 -34.74
N GLY A 45 -10.89 26.70 -33.73
CA GLY A 45 -10.42 25.31 -33.66
C GLY A 45 -9.19 25.11 -32.77
N PHE A 46 -8.77 26.11 -31.99
CA PHE A 46 -7.62 25.99 -31.09
C PHE A 46 -8.06 25.84 -29.63
N TYR A 47 -7.47 24.86 -28.94
CA TYR A 47 -7.65 24.65 -27.51
C TYR A 47 -6.29 24.53 -26.82
N THR A 48 -6.19 24.96 -25.57
CA THR A 48 -5.21 24.38 -24.65
C THR A 48 -5.84 23.20 -23.91
N SER A 49 -5.02 22.33 -23.33
CA SER A 49 -5.49 21.25 -22.45
C SER A 49 -6.34 21.76 -21.28
N LYS A 50 -6.06 22.97 -20.76
CA LYS A 50 -6.85 23.64 -19.70
C LYS A 50 -8.19 24.18 -20.19
N ASP A 51 -8.38 24.32 -21.49
CA ASP A 51 -9.70 24.63 -22.07
C ASP A 51 -10.46 23.33 -22.36
N PHE A 52 -9.80 22.40 -23.06
CA PHE A 52 -10.43 21.22 -23.63
C PHE A 52 -10.87 20.19 -22.58
N LEU A 53 -9.95 19.73 -21.72
CA LEU A 53 -10.25 18.66 -20.77
C LEU A 53 -11.35 19.06 -19.76
N PRO A 54 -11.41 20.29 -19.23
CA PRO A 54 -12.53 20.70 -18.37
C PRO A 54 -13.88 20.72 -19.08
N LEU A 55 -13.95 21.05 -20.37
CA LEU A 55 -15.20 20.98 -21.13
C LEU A 55 -15.68 19.53 -21.27
N VAL A 56 -14.77 18.62 -21.63
CA VAL A 56 -15.06 17.18 -21.72
C VAL A 56 -15.48 16.62 -20.36
N ALA A 57 -14.76 16.97 -19.28
CA ALA A 57 -15.04 16.52 -17.93
C ALA A 57 -16.42 16.99 -17.43
N LYS A 58 -16.76 18.28 -17.61
CA LYS A 58 -18.08 18.82 -17.22
C LYS A 58 -19.23 18.13 -17.93
N ALA A 59 -19.04 17.74 -19.18
CA ALA A 59 -20.07 17.07 -19.97
C ALA A 59 -20.19 15.55 -19.68
N SER A 60 -19.12 14.90 -19.23
CA SER A 60 -19.05 13.45 -19.03
C SER A 60 -19.22 13.00 -17.59
N LYS A 61 -18.83 13.82 -16.61
CA LYS A 61 -18.83 13.47 -15.18
C LYS A 61 -20.09 13.98 -14.49
N ALA A 62 -21.08 13.10 -14.34
CA ALA A 62 -22.30 13.42 -13.59
C ALA A 62 -21.97 13.86 -12.15
N GLY A 63 -22.59 14.94 -11.70
CA GLY A 63 -22.34 15.52 -10.37
C GLY A 63 -21.17 16.51 -10.30
N MET A 64 -20.36 16.66 -11.36
CA MET A 64 -19.25 17.62 -11.38
C MET A 64 -19.71 19.08 -11.59
N CYS A 65 -20.71 19.31 -12.45
CA CYS A 65 -21.34 20.62 -12.63
C CYS A 65 -22.85 20.50 -12.41
N SER A 66 -23.46 21.52 -11.83
CA SER A 66 -24.93 21.69 -11.84
C SER A 66 -25.46 22.09 -13.22
N CYS A 67 -24.58 22.51 -14.12
CA CYS A 67 -24.88 22.89 -15.48
C CYS A 67 -25.00 21.67 -16.41
N LYS A 68 -25.96 21.70 -17.35
CA LYS A 68 -26.02 20.75 -18.46
C LYS A 68 -24.96 21.14 -19.50
N SER A 69 -23.75 20.61 -19.37
CA SER A 69 -22.70 20.79 -20.38
C SER A 69 -22.82 19.74 -21.48
N GLN A 70 -22.63 20.16 -22.73
CA GLN A 70 -22.52 19.25 -23.88
C GLN A 70 -21.04 18.97 -24.17
N LEU A 71 -20.78 17.78 -24.71
CA LEU A 71 -19.43 17.44 -25.18
C LEU A 71 -19.02 18.38 -26.32
N PRO A 72 -17.74 18.81 -26.37
CA PRO A 72 -17.22 19.50 -27.54
C PRO A 72 -17.43 18.66 -28.82
N GLU A 73 -17.79 19.31 -29.94
CA GLU A 73 -17.89 18.65 -31.24
C GLU A 73 -16.61 18.88 -32.05
N LEU A 74 -15.73 17.88 -32.12
CA LEU A 74 -14.48 17.94 -32.88
C LEU A 74 -14.59 17.10 -34.17
N ARG A 75 -15.25 17.62 -35.21
CA ARG A 75 -15.43 16.88 -36.48
C ARG A 75 -14.25 17.11 -37.42
N GLY A 76 -13.36 16.14 -37.54
CA GLY A 76 -12.24 16.21 -38.48
C GLY A 76 -10.95 15.63 -37.93
N VAL A 77 -9.83 16.20 -38.36
CA VAL A 77 -8.49 15.83 -37.90
C VAL A 77 -8.06 16.73 -36.75
N VAL A 78 -7.62 16.12 -35.65
CA VAL A 78 -7.13 16.83 -34.46
C VAL A 78 -5.62 16.60 -34.34
N ILE A 79 -4.87 17.68 -34.11
CA ILE A 79 -3.47 17.63 -33.70
C ILE A 79 -3.38 17.90 -32.21
N VAL A 80 -2.80 16.99 -31.45
CA VAL A 80 -2.46 17.18 -30.03
C VAL A 80 -0.96 17.36 -29.90
N LEU A 81 -0.53 18.43 -29.25
CA LEU A 81 0.88 18.79 -29.11
C LEU A 81 1.37 18.47 -27.70
N GLY A 82 2.24 17.47 -27.58
CA GLY A 82 2.81 17.04 -26.30
C GLY A 82 3.10 15.56 -26.24
N ALA A 83 3.78 15.14 -25.16
CA ALA A 83 4.18 13.75 -24.92
C ALA A 83 4.16 13.39 -23.41
N GLY A 84 3.32 14.05 -22.62
CA GLY A 84 3.02 13.66 -21.23
C GLY A 84 1.56 13.28 -21.09
N ASP A 85 1.14 12.85 -19.90
CA ASP A 85 -0.20 12.31 -19.61
C ASP A 85 -1.31 13.20 -20.19
N THR A 86 -1.21 14.52 -19.96
CA THR A 86 -2.17 15.50 -20.49
C THR A 86 -2.37 15.42 -22.01
N ALA A 87 -1.33 15.10 -22.78
CA ALA A 87 -1.43 14.97 -24.23
C ALA A 87 -2.18 13.70 -24.64
N PHE A 88 -1.93 12.59 -23.96
CA PHE A 88 -2.61 11.32 -24.24
C PHE A 88 -4.08 11.37 -23.82
N ASP A 89 -4.39 11.97 -22.67
CA ASP A 89 -5.75 12.29 -22.24
C ASP A 89 -6.49 13.17 -23.26
N CYS A 90 -5.82 14.21 -23.78
CA CYS A 90 -6.41 15.06 -24.82
C CYS A 90 -6.68 14.27 -26.10
N ALA A 91 -5.80 13.34 -26.47
CA ALA A 91 -5.93 12.54 -27.68
C ALA A 91 -7.12 11.58 -27.61
N THR A 92 -7.22 10.80 -26.54
CA THR A 92 -8.33 9.84 -26.33
C THR A 92 -9.66 10.57 -26.09
N SER A 93 -9.65 11.72 -25.40
CA SER A 93 -10.83 12.57 -25.21
C SER A 93 -11.32 13.20 -26.51
N ALA A 94 -10.41 13.56 -27.43
CA ALA A 94 -10.77 14.08 -28.74
C ALA A 94 -11.57 13.05 -29.56
N LEU A 95 -11.23 11.75 -29.45
CA LEU A 95 -12.01 10.68 -30.09
C LEU A 95 -13.44 10.61 -29.54
N ARG A 96 -13.65 10.78 -28.23
CA ARG A 96 -15.00 10.86 -27.63
C ARG A 96 -15.79 12.07 -28.10
N CYS A 97 -15.10 13.15 -28.48
CA CYS A 97 -15.69 14.36 -29.06
C CYS A 97 -16.02 14.23 -30.56
N GLY A 98 -15.83 13.05 -31.16
CA GLY A 98 -16.16 12.76 -32.55
C GLY A 98 -15.02 13.02 -33.56
N ALA A 99 -13.77 13.14 -33.08
CA ALA A 99 -12.61 13.27 -33.97
C ALA A 99 -12.51 12.07 -34.91
N ARG A 100 -12.33 12.35 -36.21
CA ARG A 100 -12.15 11.31 -37.24
C ARG A 100 -10.76 10.70 -37.18
N ARG A 101 -9.75 11.49 -36.81
CA ARG A 101 -8.35 11.08 -36.70
C ARG A 101 -7.62 12.00 -35.74
N VAL A 102 -6.73 11.45 -34.93
CA VAL A 102 -5.93 12.20 -33.96
C VAL A 102 -4.45 11.95 -34.21
N PHE A 103 -3.68 13.03 -34.35
CA PHE A 103 -2.23 13.01 -34.39
C PHE A 103 -1.67 13.54 -33.08
N VAL A 104 -0.88 12.73 -32.38
CA VAL A 104 -0.10 13.16 -31.21
C VAL A 104 1.31 13.50 -31.70
N VAL A 105 1.65 14.78 -31.62
CA VAL A 105 2.87 15.33 -32.21
C VAL A 105 3.78 15.86 -31.12
N PHE A 106 5.05 15.49 -31.17
CA PHE A 106 6.03 15.86 -30.14
C PHE A 106 7.41 16.13 -30.71
N ARG A 107 8.11 17.07 -30.08
CA ARG A 107 9.39 17.63 -30.55
C ARG A 107 10.62 16.73 -30.35
N LYS A 108 10.46 15.52 -29.81
CA LYS A 108 11.54 14.57 -29.51
C LYS A 108 11.21 13.18 -30.07
N GLY A 109 12.04 12.19 -29.79
CA GLY A 109 11.79 10.80 -30.17
C GLY A 109 10.79 10.08 -29.26
N PHE A 110 10.37 8.89 -29.67
CA PHE A 110 9.49 8.01 -28.86
C PHE A 110 10.11 7.65 -27.50
N THR A 111 11.44 7.48 -27.45
CA THR A 111 12.17 7.20 -26.20
C THR A 111 12.17 8.37 -25.23
N ASN A 112 11.66 9.55 -25.63
CA ASN A 112 11.56 10.74 -24.80
C ASN A 112 10.12 11.08 -24.39
N ILE A 113 9.17 10.17 -24.62
CA ILE A 113 7.82 10.30 -24.08
C ILE A 113 7.91 10.31 -22.54
N ARG A 114 7.24 11.30 -21.92
CA ARG A 114 7.24 11.50 -20.47
C ARG A 114 6.16 10.69 -19.76
N ALA A 115 5.07 10.40 -20.47
CA ALA A 115 4.03 9.54 -19.94
C ALA A 115 4.53 8.11 -19.78
N VAL A 116 3.93 7.39 -18.84
CA VAL A 116 4.22 5.97 -18.65
C VAL A 116 3.75 5.15 -19.88
N PRO A 117 4.40 4.02 -20.20
CA PRO A 117 4.05 3.23 -21.38
C PRO A 117 2.57 2.82 -21.45
N GLU A 118 1.96 2.57 -20.30
CA GLU A 118 0.55 2.19 -20.17
C GLU A 118 -0.39 3.30 -20.67
N GLU A 119 -0.05 4.56 -20.40
CA GLU A 119 -0.80 5.74 -20.84
C GLU A 119 -0.68 5.95 -22.37
N MET A 120 0.51 5.73 -22.92
CA MET A 120 0.72 5.77 -24.37
C MET A 120 -0.06 4.65 -25.09
N GLU A 121 -0.10 3.45 -24.50
CA GLU A 121 -0.75 2.29 -25.13
C GLU A 121 -2.26 2.51 -25.34
N LEU A 122 -2.95 3.20 -24.42
CA LEU A 122 -4.36 3.56 -24.59
C LEU A 122 -4.62 4.36 -25.88
N ALA A 123 -3.81 5.39 -26.14
CA ALA A 123 -3.94 6.18 -27.37
C ALA A 123 -3.59 5.37 -28.62
N LYS A 124 -2.62 4.45 -28.52
CA LYS A 124 -2.17 3.57 -29.61
C LYS A 124 -3.22 2.52 -29.97
N GLU A 125 -3.85 1.89 -28.99
CA GLU A 125 -4.93 0.92 -29.19
C GLU A 125 -6.11 1.58 -29.94
N GLU A 126 -6.43 2.82 -29.58
CA GLU A 126 -7.46 3.65 -30.21
C GLU A 126 -7.02 4.30 -31.55
N LYS A 127 -5.88 3.88 -32.10
CA LYS A 127 -5.37 4.29 -33.42
C LYS A 127 -5.05 5.78 -33.54
N CYS A 128 -4.63 6.42 -32.44
CA CYS A 128 -3.94 7.70 -32.52
C CYS A 128 -2.60 7.51 -33.23
N GLU A 129 -2.23 8.48 -34.07
CA GLU A 129 -0.96 8.45 -34.80
C GLU A 129 0.08 9.33 -34.13
N PHE A 130 1.28 8.79 -33.96
CA PHE A 130 2.37 9.46 -33.26
C PHE A 130 3.38 10.01 -34.27
N LEU A 131 3.62 11.32 -34.22
CA LEU A 131 4.58 11.99 -35.09
C LEU A 131 5.71 12.59 -34.22
N PRO A 132 6.85 11.88 -34.08
CA PRO A 132 7.99 12.36 -33.33
C PRO A 132 8.78 13.41 -34.12
N PHE A 133 9.74 14.06 -33.46
CA PHE A 133 10.72 14.96 -34.08
C PHE A 133 10.11 16.15 -34.84
N LEU A 134 8.97 16.68 -34.37
CA LEU A 134 8.30 17.82 -35.00
C LEU A 134 8.08 18.96 -34.00
N PHE A 135 8.56 20.15 -34.36
CA PHE A 135 8.36 21.38 -33.60
C PHE A 135 7.44 22.35 -34.36
N PRO A 136 6.38 22.88 -33.71
CA PRO A 136 5.39 23.69 -34.41
C PRO A 136 5.92 25.09 -34.73
N ARG A 137 5.69 25.56 -35.97
CA ARG A 137 6.16 26.85 -36.49
C ARG A 137 5.05 27.83 -36.80
N GLU A 138 4.06 27.41 -37.57
CA GLU A 138 3.01 28.32 -38.07
C GLU A 138 1.66 27.62 -38.17
N VAL A 139 0.62 28.23 -37.59
CA VAL A 139 -0.76 27.74 -37.71
C VAL A 139 -1.32 28.22 -39.04
N ILE A 140 -1.73 27.27 -39.88
CA ILE A 140 -2.27 27.56 -41.21
C ILE A 140 -3.76 27.84 -41.04
N MET A 141 -4.17 29.09 -41.32
CA MET A 141 -5.55 29.53 -41.21
C MET A 141 -6.23 29.64 -42.59
N LYS A 142 -7.48 29.21 -42.69
CA LYS A 142 -8.32 29.39 -43.88
C LYS A 142 -9.74 29.76 -43.46
N ASN A 143 -10.29 30.83 -44.04
CA ASN A 143 -11.64 31.33 -43.74
C ASN A 143 -11.90 31.52 -42.23
N GLY A 144 -10.90 32.01 -41.50
CA GLY A 144 -10.99 32.24 -40.06
C GLY A 144 -10.93 30.98 -39.18
N ARG A 145 -10.64 29.80 -39.73
CA ARG A 145 -10.47 28.55 -38.97
C ARG A 145 -9.12 27.89 -39.22
N VAL A 146 -8.68 27.06 -38.29
CA VAL A 146 -7.51 26.20 -38.45
C VAL A 146 -7.74 25.27 -39.66
N ALA A 147 -6.75 25.21 -40.54
CA ALA A 147 -6.70 24.31 -41.68
C ALA A 147 -5.46 23.39 -41.66
N GLY A 148 -4.53 23.64 -40.72
CA GLY A 148 -3.36 22.82 -40.49
C GLY A 148 -2.32 23.48 -39.60
N LEU A 149 -1.22 22.77 -39.39
CA LEU A 149 -0.06 23.24 -38.64
C LEU A 149 1.21 22.91 -39.44
N GLN A 150 2.04 23.92 -39.64
CA GLN A 150 3.38 23.76 -40.19
C GLN A 150 4.36 23.47 -39.05
N PHE A 151 5.23 22.50 -39.28
CA PHE A 151 6.29 22.07 -38.38
C PHE A 151 7.64 22.16 -39.09
N CYS A 152 8.69 22.33 -38.30
CA CYS A 152 10.06 22.02 -38.71
C CYS A 152 10.49 20.71 -38.03
N ARG A 153 11.44 20.00 -38.64
CA ARG A 153 12.01 18.79 -38.05
C ARG A 153 12.92 19.15 -36.88
N THR A 154 12.95 18.30 -35.87
CA THR A 154 13.95 18.38 -34.79
C THR A 154 14.87 17.18 -34.79
N GLU A 155 16.09 17.38 -34.32
CA GLU A 155 17.06 16.30 -34.15
C GLU A 155 17.94 16.54 -32.92
N GLN A 156 18.57 15.47 -32.45
CA GLN A 156 19.49 15.52 -31.32
C GLN A 156 20.92 15.42 -31.83
N THR A 157 21.76 16.36 -31.43
CA THR A 157 23.20 16.33 -31.71
C THR A 157 23.89 15.25 -30.88
N GLU A 158 25.13 14.90 -31.24
CA GLU A 158 25.96 13.98 -30.45
C GLU A 158 26.18 14.43 -29.00
N ARG A 159 26.07 15.73 -28.73
CA ARG A 159 26.20 16.32 -27.38
C ARG A 159 24.90 16.26 -26.57
N GLY A 160 23.81 15.82 -27.18
CA GLY A 160 22.50 15.74 -26.55
C GLY A 160 21.62 16.99 -26.70
N ASP A 161 22.14 18.07 -27.28
CA ASP A 161 21.39 19.29 -27.60
C ASP A 161 20.39 19.05 -28.72
N TRP A 162 19.25 19.74 -28.66
CA TRP A 162 18.18 19.64 -29.66
C TRP A 162 18.27 20.80 -30.66
N LEU A 163 18.31 20.47 -31.95
CA LEU A 163 18.30 21.43 -33.04
C LEU A 163 16.96 21.39 -33.78
N GLU A 164 16.62 22.52 -34.39
CA GLU A 164 15.44 22.71 -35.22
C GLU A 164 15.93 22.99 -36.65
N ASP A 165 15.58 22.12 -37.60
CA ASP A 165 15.93 22.27 -39.01
C ASP A 165 14.80 22.98 -39.76
N GLU A 166 15.02 24.26 -40.06
CA GLU A 166 14.05 25.14 -40.72
C GLU A 166 13.79 24.77 -42.18
N ASP A 167 14.72 24.09 -42.85
CA ASP A 167 14.58 23.71 -44.25
C ASP A 167 13.71 22.44 -44.38
N GLN A 168 13.72 21.58 -43.36
CA GLN A 168 12.91 20.37 -43.29
C GLN A 168 11.51 20.64 -42.73
N ILE A 169 10.62 21.13 -43.59
CA ILE A 169 9.25 21.52 -43.22
C ILE A 169 8.24 20.41 -43.47
N VAL A 170 7.32 20.22 -42.51
CA VAL A 170 6.13 19.35 -42.65
C VAL A 170 4.86 20.18 -42.48
N ARG A 171 3.92 20.06 -43.42
CA ARG A 171 2.59 20.69 -43.32
C ARG A 171 1.53 19.63 -43.10
N LEU A 172 0.97 19.59 -41.90
CA LEU A 172 -0.07 18.64 -41.53
C LEU A 172 -1.44 19.32 -41.58
N LYS A 173 -2.37 18.77 -42.36
CA LYS A 173 -3.76 19.25 -42.40
C LYS A 173 -4.48 18.87 -41.11
N ALA A 174 -5.18 19.82 -40.52
CA ALA A 174 -5.95 19.63 -39.30
C ALA A 174 -7.08 20.65 -39.23
N ASP A 175 -8.17 20.26 -38.57
CA ASP A 175 -9.32 21.12 -38.29
C ASP A 175 -9.23 21.69 -36.88
N TYR A 176 -8.52 20.98 -35.98
CA TYR A 176 -8.35 21.39 -34.58
C TYR A 176 -6.92 21.17 -34.08
N ILE A 177 -6.48 22.04 -33.18
CA ILE A 177 -5.19 21.93 -32.48
C ILE A 177 -5.44 22.00 -30.98
N ILE A 178 -4.87 21.05 -30.24
CA ILE A 178 -4.89 21.01 -28.77
C ILE A 178 -3.47 21.08 -28.25
N SER A 179 -3.12 22.16 -27.54
CA SER A 179 -1.81 22.31 -26.92
C SER A 179 -1.77 21.73 -25.50
N ALA A 180 -0.91 20.74 -25.28
CA ALA A 180 -0.72 20.04 -24.01
C ALA A 180 0.72 20.17 -23.49
N PHE A 181 1.25 21.39 -23.48
CA PHE A 181 2.62 21.69 -23.02
C PHE A 181 2.78 21.76 -21.50
N GLY A 182 1.72 21.49 -20.75
CA GLY A 182 1.69 21.58 -19.29
C GLY A 182 1.12 22.90 -18.79
N SER A 183 1.32 23.15 -17.49
CA SER A 183 0.77 24.31 -16.78
C SER A 183 1.89 25.10 -16.12
N MET A 184 1.68 26.39 -15.92
CA MET A 184 2.62 27.28 -15.24
C MET A 184 1.87 28.25 -14.32
N LEU A 185 2.59 28.82 -13.36
CA LEU A 185 2.09 29.91 -12.53
C LEU A 185 2.58 31.25 -13.10
N THR A 186 1.72 31.93 -13.86
CA THR A 186 2.07 33.18 -14.56
C THR A 186 1.18 34.36 -14.20
N ASP A 187 0.10 34.16 -13.45
CA ASP A 187 -0.79 35.24 -13.04
C ASP A 187 -0.12 36.13 -11.97
N PRO A 188 0.15 37.42 -12.29
CA PRO A 188 0.82 38.32 -11.38
C PRO A 188 0.04 38.54 -10.08
N GLN A 189 -1.30 38.55 -10.13
CA GLN A 189 -2.12 38.78 -8.94
C GLN A 189 -1.92 37.67 -7.90
N ILE A 190 -1.65 36.45 -8.38
CA ILE A 190 -1.44 35.29 -7.53
C ILE A 190 -0.02 35.27 -6.99
N GLN A 191 0.97 35.62 -7.81
CA GLN A 191 2.35 35.80 -7.37
C GLN A 191 2.43 36.89 -6.28
N ASP A 192 1.75 38.01 -6.49
CA ASP A 192 1.65 39.10 -5.51
C ASP A 192 0.92 38.66 -4.23
N ALA A 193 -0.11 37.82 -4.36
CA ALA A 193 -0.84 37.30 -3.20
C ALA A 193 0.00 36.37 -2.31
N MET A 194 1.00 35.68 -2.89
CA MET A 194 1.95 34.83 -2.18
C MET A 194 3.10 35.59 -1.52
N ALA A 195 3.30 36.87 -1.83
CA ALA A 195 4.33 37.67 -1.16
C ALA A 195 4.10 37.69 0.37
N PRO A 196 5.17 37.58 1.20
CA PRO A 196 6.59 37.73 0.86
C PRO A 196 7.36 36.43 0.57
N ILE A 197 6.68 35.32 0.25
CA ILE A 197 7.33 34.02 0.04
C ILE A 197 8.34 34.10 -1.11
N LYS A 198 9.54 33.53 -0.90
CA LYS A 198 10.55 33.42 -1.95
C LYS A 198 10.09 32.46 -3.05
N LEU A 199 10.23 32.90 -4.30
CA LEU A 199 10.03 32.05 -5.48
C LEU A 199 11.39 31.62 -6.02
N ASN A 200 11.46 30.41 -6.56
CA ASN A 200 12.64 29.89 -7.22
C ASN A 200 12.75 30.39 -8.68
N ARG A 201 13.78 29.96 -9.40
CA ARG A 201 14.03 30.35 -10.81
C ARG A 201 12.91 29.99 -11.79
N TRP A 202 12.01 29.09 -11.41
CA TRP A 202 10.88 28.64 -12.21
C TRP A 202 9.58 29.40 -11.89
N GLY A 203 9.63 30.35 -10.97
CA GLY A 203 8.46 31.14 -10.55
C GLY A 203 7.49 30.39 -9.64
N THR A 204 7.91 29.24 -9.08
CA THR A 204 7.17 28.51 -8.04
C THR A 204 7.74 28.77 -6.65
N PRO A 205 6.97 28.57 -5.56
CA PRO A 205 7.49 28.70 -4.20
C PRO A 205 8.78 27.90 -3.99
N ASP A 206 9.77 28.54 -3.37
CA ASP A 206 11.00 27.90 -2.93
C ASP A 206 10.74 27.23 -1.57
N LEU A 207 10.79 25.90 -1.55
CA LEU A 207 10.39 25.09 -0.41
C LEU A 207 11.53 24.18 0.03
N ASP A 208 11.61 23.95 1.33
CA ASP A 208 12.44 22.88 1.88
C ASP A 208 11.83 21.52 1.51
N PRO A 209 12.58 20.63 0.84
CA PRO A 209 12.03 19.37 0.30
C PRO A 209 11.72 18.31 1.35
N GLU A 210 12.21 18.46 2.59
CA GLU A 210 11.88 17.54 3.69
C GLU A 210 10.66 18.03 4.47
N THR A 211 10.54 19.34 4.67
CA THR A 211 9.50 19.92 5.52
C THR A 211 8.29 20.46 4.76
N MET A 212 8.45 20.67 3.46
CA MET A 212 7.49 21.38 2.59
C MET A 212 7.24 22.84 3.01
N GLN A 213 8.14 23.39 3.84
CA GLN A 213 8.06 24.73 4.40
C GLN A 213 8.67 25.74 3.43
N SER A 214 8.04 26.90 3.30
CA SER A 214 8.56 28.02 2.51
C SER A 214 9.56 28.87 3.30
N SER A 215 10.00 29.99 2.72
CA SER A 215 10.79 31.00 3.44
C SER A 215 10.05 31.60 4.66
N GLU A 216 8.73 31.54 4.68
CA GLU A 216 7.90 31.98 5.81
C GLU A 216 7.56 30.78 6.71
N PRO A 217 7.92 30.79 8.01
CA PRO A 217 7.79 29.61 8.88
C PRO A 217 6.37 29.05 9.03
N TRP A 218 5.36 29.89 8.81
CA TRP A 218 3.95 29.55 8.95
C TRP A 218 3.30 29.16 7.61
N VAL A 219 4.07 29.15 6.51
CA VAL A 219 3.57 28.84 5.18
C VAL A 219 4.25 27.60 4.60
N PHE A 220 3.41 26.65 4.17
CA PHE A 220 3.78 25.39 3.57
C PHE A 220 3.06 25.23 2.23
N ALA A 221 3.64 24.48 1.29
CA ALA A 221 3.03 24.20 0.00
C ALA A 221 3.44 22.81 -0.51
N GLY A 222 2.67 22.24 -1.44
CA GLY A 222 2.91 20.90 -1.96
C GLY A 222 2.10 20.58 -3.22
N GLY A 223 2.48 19.52 -3.94
CA GLY A 223 1.90 19.15 -5.22
C GLY A 223 2.45 19.96 -6.39
N ASP A 224 1.67 20.08 -7.46
CA ASP A 224 2.09 20.70 -8.73
C ASP A 224 2.71 22.11 -8.53
N ILE A 225 2.20 22.88 -7.56
CA ILE A 225 2.69 24.24 -7.29
C ILE A 225 4.11 24.26 -6.73
N ALA A 226 4.55 23.20 -6.04
CA ALA A 226 5.93 23.07 -5.59
C ALA A 226 6.89 22.85 -6.78
N GLY A 227 6.36 22.42 -7.94
CA GLY A 227 7.16 22.09 -9.12
C GLY A 227 7.99 20.81 -8.98
N LEU A 228 7.71 20.01 -7.95
CA LEU A 228 8.39 18.74 -7.65
C LEU A 228 7.53 17.54 -8.10
N ALA A 229 6.25 17.54 -7.73
CA ALA A 229 5.31 16.48 -8.07
C ALA A 229 4.85 16.61 -9.54
N ASN A 230 4.72 15.47 -10.22
CA ASN A 230 4.06 15.37 -11.52
C ASN A 230 2.93 14.33 -11.50
N THR A 231 2.75 13.64 -10.38
CA THR A 231 1.72 12.61 -10.20
C THR A 231 0.81 12.91 -9.02
N THR A 232 -0.36 12.26 -9.02
CA THR A 232 -1.32 12.39 -7.92
C THR A 232 -0.74 11.87 -6.60
N VAL A 233 -0.01 10.75 -6.64
CA VAL A 233 0.54 10.12 -5.42
C VAL A 233 1.64 10.97 -4.79
N GLU A 234 2.48 11.62 -5.59
CA GLU A 234 3.50 12.56 -5.10
C GLU A 234 2.83 13.77 -4.45
N SER A 235 1.81 14.34 -5.10
CA SER A 235 1.08 15.50 -4.54
C SER A 235 0.38 15.18 -3.22
N VAL A 236 -0.20 13.98 -3.09
CA VAL A 236 -0.77 13.48 -1.83
C VAL A 236 0.34 13.31 -0.78
N ASN A 237 1.51 12.81 -1.17
CA ASN A 237 2.64 12.65 -0.27
C ASN A 237 3.20 14.00 0.20
N ASP A 238 3.26 15.02 -0.64
CA ASP A 238 3.67 16.37 -0.25
C ASP A 238 2.73 16.93 0.82
N GLY A 239 1.42 16.77 0.64
CA GLY A 239 0.43 17.15 1.64
C GLY A 239 0.58 16.35 2.95
N LYS A 240 0.84 15.05 2.85
CA LYS A 240 1.12 14.18 4.00
C LYS A 240 2.37 14.64 4.76
N GLN A 241 3.44 14.96 4.06
CA GLN A 241 4.70 15.43 4.64
C GLN A 241 4.52 16.80 5.31
N ALA A 242 3.89 17.75 4.60
CA ALA A 242 3.56 19.06 5.12
C ALA A 242 2.70 18.96 6.40
N SER A 243 1.76 18.02 6.48
CA SER A 243 0.88 17.88 7.65
C SER A 243 1.62 17.65 8.96
N TRP A 244 2.71 16.88 8.93
CA TRP A 244 3.54 16.63 10.12
C TRP A 244 4.28 17.90 10.59
N HIS A 245 4.83 18.67 9.64
CA HIS A 245 5.59 19.88 9.97
C HIS A 245 4.70 21.07 10.29
N ILE A 246 3.50 21.15 9.70
CA ILE A 246 2.44 22.06 10.14
C ILE A 246 2.04 21.72 11.57
N HIS A 247 1.83 20.45 11.90
CA HIS A 247 1.54 20.02 13.28
C HIS A 247 2.67 20.45 14.24
N LYS A 248 3.93 20.15 13.91
CA LYS A 248 5.10 20.56 14.69
C LYS A 248 5.16 22.08 14.88
N TYR A 249 4.94 22.85 13.82
CA TYR A 249 4.92 24.31 13.86
C TYR A 249 3.82 24.83 14.78
N LEU A 250 2.57 24.38 14.60
CA LEU A 250 1.43 24.81 15.41
C LEU A 250 1.62 24.46 16.90
N GLN A 251 2.15 23.27 17.21
CA GLN A 251 2.45 22.88 18.59
C GLN A 251 3.52 23.78 19.23
N SER A 252 4.54 24.16 18.44
CA SER A 252 5.58 25.07 18.92
C SER A 252 5.03 26.46 19.30
N LEU A 253 3.98 26.94 18.62
CA LEU A 253 3.30 28.20 18.97
C LEU A 253 2.62 28.15 20.34
N HIS A 254 2.27 26.94 20.80
CA HIS A 254 1.68 26.69 22.12
C HIS A 254 2.71 26.16 23.13
N SER A 255 4.01 26.28 22.83
CA SER A 255 5.10 25.77 23.67
C SER A 255 4.99 24.27 23.97
N GLN A 256 4.37 23.50 23.08
CA GLN A 256 4.30 22.05 23.14
C GLN A 256 5.38 21.43 22.26
N THR A 257 5.99 20.36 22.74
CA THR A 257 6.98 19.58 21.97
C THR A 257 6.30 18.39 21.33
N VAL A 258 6.66 18.11 20.08
CA VAL A 258 6.31 16.89 19.36
C VAL A 258 7.53 15.98 19.29
N ASP A 259 7.29 14.67 19.17
CA ASP A 259 8.38 13.69 18.98
C ASP A 259 9.23 14.06 17.74
N SER A 260 10.51 13.71 17.78
CA SER A 260 11.38 13.85 16.61
C SER A 260 11.00 12.86 15.50
N THR A 261 10.40 11.72 15.87
CA THR A 261 9.94 10.68 14.94
C THR A 261 8.52 10.97 14.48
N PRO A 262 8.27 11.10 13.16
CA PRO A 262 6.92 11.29 12.63
C PRO A 262 5.94 10.17 13.01
N ALA A 263 4.81 10.54 13.62
CA ALA A 263 3.77 9.63 14.06
C ALA A 263 2.40 10.03 13.48
N LEU A 264 2.28 9.98 12.15
CA LEU A 264 1.01 10.28 11.48
C LEU A 264 -0.02 9.19 11.80
N PRO A 265 -1.27 9.55 12.17
CA PRO A 265 -2.31 8.59 12.46
C PRO A 265 -2.60 7.67 11.26
N LEU A 266 -3.00 6.43 11.57
CA LEU A 266 -3.57 5.52 10.57
C LEU A 266 -5.01 5.95 10.23
N PHE A 267 -5.52 5.43 9.12
CA PHE A 267 -6.94 5.50 8.81
C PHE A 267 -7.73 4.59 9.77
N ASN A 268 -8.84 5.10 10.32
CA ASN A 268 -9.72 4.36 11.22
C ASN A 268 -11.17 4.48 10.76
N CYS A 269 -11.98 3.47 11.05
CA CYS A 269 -13.41 3.40 10.78
C CYS A 269 -14.16 2.63 11.89
N ALA A 270 -15.48 2.54 11.79
CA ALA A 270 -16.31 1.88 12.81
C ALA A 270 -15.99 0.37 12.98
N ILE A 271 -15.36 -0.26 11.98
CA ILE A 271 -14.95 -1.68 12.04
C ILE A 271 -13.83 -1.87 13.07
N ASP A 272 -12.94 -0.89 13.23
CA ASP A 272 -11.81 -0.97 14.16
C ASP A 272 -12.24 -0.97 15.63
N MET A 273 -13.50 -0.58 15.90
CA MET A 273 -14.11 -0.57 17.23
C MET A 273 -14.86 -1.86 17.58
N VAL A 274 -14.91 -2.83 16.66
CA VAL A 274 -15.57 -4.13 16.91
C VAL A 274 -14.77 -4.91 17.94
N ASP A 275 -15.41 -5.26 19.06
CA ASP A 275 -14.82 -6.13 20.07
C ASP A 275 -14.74 -7.57 19.53
N ILE A 276 -13.52 -8.07 19.42
CA ILE A 276 -13.22 -9.44 18.98
C ILE A 276 -12.67 -10.30 20.12
N SER A 277 -12.79 -9.87 21.37
CA SER A 277 -12.41 -10.67 22.54
C SER A 277 -13.36 -11.86 22.75
N VAL A 278 -12.85 -12.90 23.43
CA VAL A 278 -13.64 -14.11 23.73
C VAL A 278 -13.21 -14.71 25.06
N GLU A 279 -14.16 -15.24 25.83
CA GLU A 279 -13.87 -16.02 27.04
C GLU A 279 -14.05 -17.51 26.77
N MET A 280 -13.05 -18.32 27.14
CA MET A 280 -13.10 -19.78 27.03
C MET A 280 -12.46 -20.41 28.27
N CYS A 281 -13.18 -21.35 28.92
CA CYS A 281 -12.70 -22.06 30.11
C CYS A 281 -12.23 -21.13 31.25
N GLY A 282 -12.87 -19.97 31.41
CA GLY A 282 -12.52 -18.97 32.42
C GLY A 282 -11.29 -18.13 32.09
N ILE A 283 -10.79 -18.20 30.85
CA ILE A 283 -9.69 -17.40 30.34
C ILE A 283 -10.23 -16.41 29.33
N THR A 284 -9.93 -15.12 29.51
CA THR A 284 -10.28 -14.06 28.58
C THR A 284 -9.18 -13.86 27.55
N PHE A 285 -9.48 -14.11 26.29
CA PHE A 285 -8.59 -13.92 25.16
C PHE A 285 -8.85 -12.54 24.53
N PRO A 286 -7.82 -11.71 24.29
CA PRO A 286 -8.01 -10.40 23.67
C PRO A 286 -8.46 -10.49 22.21
N ASN A 287 -8.18 -11.61 21.54
CA ASN A 287 -8.73 -12.02 20.25
C ASN A 287 -8.62 -13.55 20.11
N PRO A 288 -9.39 -14.20 19.22
CA PRO A 288 -9.47 -15.66 19.14
C PRO A 288 -8.31 -16.29 18.35
N PHE A 289 -7.29 -15.53 17.96
CA PHE A 289 -6.22 -16.00 17.11
C PHE A 289 -4.97 -16.30 17.92
N GLY A 290 -4.42 -17.50 17.74
CA GLY A 290 -3.21 -17.91 18.44
C GLY A 290 -2.28 -18.80 17.65
N LEU A 291 -1.02 -18.83 18.07
CA LEU A 291 -0.02 -19.72 17.49
C LEU A 291 -0.13 -21.12 18.08
N ALA A 292 -0.30 -22.12 17.22
CA ALA A 292 -0.26 -23.53 17.62
C ALA A 292 1.14 -23.97 18.09
N SER A 293 1.21 -25.10 18.80
CA SER A 293 2.48 -25.73 19.19
C SER A 293 3.20 -26.32 17.97
N ALA A 294 4.08 -25.55 17.34
CA ALA A 294 4.53 -25.79 15.97
C ALA A 294 5.84 -25.04 15.66
N PRO A 295 6.41 -25.14 14.44
CA PRO A 295 7.62 -24.38 14.08
C PRO A 295 7.54 -22.86 14.34
N PRO A 296 6.40 -22.15 14.17
CA PRO A 296 6.28 -20.73 14.54
C PRO A 296 6.51 -20.42 16.03
N THR A 297 6.47 -21.43 16.90
CA THR A 297 6.70 -21.30 18.35
C THR A 297 7.94 -22.06 18.80
N THR A 298 8.93 -22.25 17.90
CA THR A 298 10.19 -22.94 18.19
C THR A 298 11.02 -22.29 19.31
N SER A 299 10.86 -20.98 19.55
CA SER A 299 11.54 -20.25 20.62
C SER A 299 10.64 -19.19 21.25
N THR A 300 10.91 -18.85 22.51
CA THR A 300 10.18 -17.84 23.28
C THR A 300 10.30 -16.45 22.65
N ALA A 301 11.43 -16.15 22.00
CA ALA A 301 11.63 -14.93 21.23
C ALA A 301 10.69 -14.81 20.02
N MET A 302 10.26 -15.92 19.41
CA MET A 302 9.25 -15.91 18.34
C MET A 302 7.87 -15.57 18.90
N ILE A 303 7.50 -16.17 20.04
CA ILE A 303 6.23 -15.89 20.73
C ILE A 303 6.16 -14.42 21.16
N ARG A 304 7.25 -13.88 21.72
CA ARG A 304 7.36 -12.45 22.07
C ARG A 304 7.05 -11.55 20.88
N ARG A 305 7.66 -11.81 19.72
CA ARG A 305 7.38 -11.04 18.50
C ARG A 305 5.93 -11.22 18.05
N ALA A 306 5.35 -12.40 18.18
CA ALA A 306 3.94 -12.62 17.85
C ALA A 306 3.00 -11.77 18.72
N PHE A 307 3.24 -11.69 20.04
CA PHE A 307 2.46 -10.83 20.92
C PHE A 307 2.64 -9.33 20.59
N GLN A 308 3.86 -8.90 20.24
CA GLN A 308 4.11 -7.54 19.74
C GLN A 308 3.34 -7.23 18.44
N GLN A 309 3.01 -8.24 17.64
CA GLN A 309 2.21 -8.10 16.42
C GLN A 309 0.70 -8.28 16.66
N GLY A 310 0.27 -8.51 17.92
CA GLY A 310 -1.16 -8.56 18.29
C GLY A 310 -1.79 -9.96 18.37
N TRP A 311 -1.03 -11.05 18.27
CA TRP A 311 -1.57 -12.41 18.50
C TRP A 311 -2.14 -12.54 19.91
N GLY A 312 -3.38 -13.02 20.04
CA GLY A 312 -4.07 -13.06 21.34
C GLY A 312 -3.53 -14.13 22.29
N PHE A 313 -3.09 -15.27 21.74
CA PHE A 313 -2.47 -16.33 22.52
C PHE A 313 -1.39 -17.09 21.74
N ALA A 314 -0.58 -17.87 22.46
CA ALA A 314 0.39 -18.75 21.83
C ALA A 314 0.65 -20.00 22.69
N LEU A 315 0.88 -21.12 22.02
CA LEU A 315 1.35 -22.34 22.64
C LEU A 315 2.87 -22.39 22.60
N THR A 316 3.50 -22.86 23.67
CA THR A 316 4.91 -23.27 23.58
C THR A 316 5.04 -24.43 22.61
N LYS A 317 6.20 -24.59 21.95
CA LYS A 317 6.52 -25.87 21.31
C LYS A 317 6.49 -26.94 22.40
N THR A 318 5.85 -28.08 22.12
CA THR A 318 5.70 -29.17 23.09
C THR A 318 7.06 -29.50 23.70
N PHE A 319 7.16 -29.56 25.03
CA PHE A 319 8.39 -29.92 25.73
C PHE A 319 8.15 -31.03 26.75
N GLY A 320 9.22 -31.77 27.06
CA GLY A 320 9.20 -32.88 28.01
C GLY A 320 10.25 -32.68 29.11
N LEU A 321 10.35 -33.65 30.01
CA LEU A 321 11.41 -33.71 31.01
C LEU A 321 12.77 -33.96 30.36
N ASP A 322 13.87 -33.63 31.06
CA ASP A 322 15.23 -33.74 30.49
C ASP A 322 15.60 -35.18 30.08
N LYS A 323 15.02 -36.19 30.75
CA LYS A 323 15.19 -37.60 30.40
C LYS A 323 14.55 -38.00 29.06
N ASP A 324 13.62 -37.17 28.57
CA ASP A 324 12.87 -37.37 27.33
C ASP A 324 13.34 -36.40 26.22
N LEU A 325 14.55 -35.83 26.36
CA LEU A 325 15.14 -34.97 25.33
C LEU A 325 15.27 -35.69 23.99
N VAL A 326 15.00 -34.95 22.92
CA VAL A 326 15.01 -35.44 21.54
C VAL A 326 15.96 -34.64 20.68
N THR A 327 16.35 -35.21 19.55
CA THR A 327 17.15 -34.55 18.51
C THR A 327 16.41 -34.69 17.18
N ASN A 328 16.15 -33.57 16.51
CA ASN A 328 15.49 -33.55 15.21
C ASN A 328 16.43 -34.01 14.09
N VAL A 329 15.84 -34.56 13.03
CA VAL A 329 16.55 -34.88 11.78
C VAL A 329 16.41 -33.76 10.74
N SER A 330 17.20 -33.82 9.68
CA SER A 330 17.10 -32.90 8.53
C SER A 330 17.36 -33.68 7.23
N PRO A 331 16.52 -33.53 6.18
CA PRO A 331 15.34 -32.66 6.07
C PRO A 331 14.12 -33.17 6.86
N ARG A 332 13.23 -32.28 7.30
CA ARG A 332 12.08 -32.65 8.16
C ARG A 332 10.76 -31.90 7.93
N ILE A 333 10.76 -30.80 7.18
CA ILE A 333 9.54 -30.07 6.80
C ILE A 333 9.59 -29.88 5.29
N VAL A 334 8.56 -30.34 4.60
CA VAL A 334 8.45 -30.27 3.15
C VAL A 334 7.11 -29.69 2.74
N ARG A 335 7.08 -29.03 1.57
CA ARG A 335 5.84 -28.58 0.97
C ARG A 335 4.92 -29.77 0.65
N GLY A 336 3.62 -29.52 0.72
CA GLY A 336 2.61 -30.45 0.24
C GLY A 336 2.60 -30.57 -1.28
N THR A 337 2.16 -31.74 -1.76
CA THR A 337 1.82 -32.02 -3.16
C THR A 337 0.32 -31.88 -3.44
N THR A 338 -0.47 -31.48 -2.44
CA THR A 338 -1.94 -31.38 -2.49
C THR A 338 -2.48 -30.37 -3.48
N SER A 339 -1.64 -29.42 -3.92
CA SER A 339 -1.97 -28.37 -4.89
C SER A 339 -1.11 -28.46 -6.16
N GLY A 340 -0.54 -29.64 -6.44
CA GLY A 340 0.33 -29.85 -7.60
C GLY A 340 1.67 -29.10 -7.50
N HIS A 341 2.20 -28.69 -8.65
CA HIS A 341 3.53 -28.07 -8.79
C HIS A 341 3.52 -26.54 -8.58
N VAL A 342 2.74 -26.04 -7.61
CA VAL A 342 2.62 -24.60 -7.31
C VAL A 342 3.56 -24.19 -6.18
N PHE A 343 4.69 -23.58 -6.50
CA PHE A 343 5.71 -23.11 -5.54
C PHE A 343 5.49 -21.66 -5.10
N GLY A 344 6.11 -21.26 -3.98
CA GLY A 344 5.99 -19.91 -3.44
C GLY A 344 4.81 -19.75 -2.47
N PRO A 345 4.04 -18.65 -2.54
CA PRO A 345 3.02 -18.33 -1.55
C PRO A 345 1.85 -19.33 -1.56
N GLY A 346 1.09 -19.38 -0.45
CA GLY A 346 -0.17 -20.12 -0.40
C GLY A 346 -0.03 -21.63 -0.59
N GLN A 347 1.01 -22.25 -0.04
CA GLN A 347 1.21 -23.69 -0.11
C GLN A 347 -0.02 -24.43 0.46
N GLY A 348 -0.59 -25.35 -0.33
CA GLY A 348 -1.83 -26.04 0.04
C GLY A 348 -1.71 -26.94 1.29
N SER A 349 -0.50 -27.42 1.60
CA SER A 349 -0.19 -28.06 2.88
C SER A 349 1.31 -28.11 3.12
N PHE A 350 1.70 -28.58 4.30
CA PHE A 350 3.05 -29.00 4.63
C PHE A 350 3.00 -30.40 5.23
N LEU A 351 4.06 -31.18 5.02
CA LEU A 351 4.30 -32.43 5.72
C LEU A 351 5.53 -32.24 6.60
N ASN A 352 5.46 -32.74 7.84
CA ASN A 352 6.58 -32.69 8.77
C ASN A 352 6.81 -34.03 9.45
N ILE A 353 8.07 -34.30 9.74
CA ILE A 353 8.56 -35.39 10.62
C ILE A 353 9.35 -34.78 11.78
N GLU A 354 8.90 -33.63 12.27
CA GLU A 354 9.52 -32.90 13.38
C GLU A 354 9.04 -33.47 14.72
N LEU A 355 9.96 -33.55 15.68
CA LEU A 355 9.68 -34.01 17.05
C LEU A 355 9.14 -32.88 17.93
N ILE A 356 9.05 -33.16 19.23
CA ILE A 356 8.88 -32.13 20.26
C ILE A 356 10.11 -31.19 20.30
N SER A 357 10.06 -30.18 21.16
CA SER A 357 11.15 -29.22 21.35
C SER A 357 12.48 -29.91 21.71
N GLU A 358 13.57 -29.49 21.05
CA GLU A 358 14.95 -29.82 21.44
C GLU A 358 15.46 -28.97 22.63
N LYS A 359 14.69 -27.96 23.04
CA LYS A 359 14.96 -27.12 24.21
C LYS A 359 14.33 -27.73 25.47
N THR A 360 15.04 -27.60 26.59
CA THR A 360 14.70 -28.19 27.89
C THR A 360 13.43 -27.60 28.51
N ALA A 361 12.83 -28.32 29.46
CA ALA A 361 11.72 -27.78 30.26
C ALA A 361 12.12 -26.50 31.00
N ALA A 362 13.35 -26.41 31.51
CA ALA A 362 13.86 -25.22 32.18
C ALA A 362 13.85 -23.98 31.27
N TYR A 363 14.27 -24.12 30.00
CA TYR A 363 14.19 -23.05 29.01
C TYR A 363 12.75 -22.56 28.83
N TRP A 364 11.80 -23.49 28.67
CA TRP A 364 10.40 -23.14 28.45
C TRP A 364 9.75 -22.51 29.67
N CYS A 365 9.96 -23.08 30.86
CA CYS A 365 9.38 -22.54 32.10
C CYS A 365 9.92 -21.12 32.38
N GLN A 366 11.23 -20.88 32.20
CA GLN A 366 11.78 -19.54 32.34
C GLN A 366 11.20 -18.58 31.29
N GLY A 367 11.08 -19.03 30.04
CA GLY A 367 10.51 -18.22 28.97
C GLY A 367 9.03 -17.90 29.15
N VAL A 368 8.22 -18.83 29.66
CA VAL A 368 6.80 -18.59 29.98
C VAL A 368 6.68 -17.53 31.06
N LYS A 369 7.50 -17.61 32.11
CA LYS A 369 7.54 -16.60 33.18
C LYS A 369 7.86 -15.21 32.63
N GLU A 370 8.85 -15.10 31.75
CA GLU A 370 9.21 -13.84 31.08
C GLU A 370 8.09 -13.32 30.17
N LEU A 371 7.49 -14.20 29.37
CA LEU A 371 6.38 -13.83 28.48
C LEU A 371 5.17 -13.33 29.27
N LYS A 372 4.80 -13.97 30.39
CA LYS A 372 3.68 -13.53 31.21
C LYS A 372 3.96 -12.27 32.01
N THR A 373 5.23 -12.03 32.36
CA THR A 373 5.65 -10.76 32.97
C THR A 373 5.47 -9.60 31.99
N ASP A 374 5.90 -9.80 30.74
CA ASP A 374 5.92 -8.73 29.74
C ASP A 374 4.59 -8.56 28.99
N PHE A 375 3.79 -9.63 28.92
CA PHE A 375 2.53 -9.69 28.20
C PHE A 375 1.40 -10.27 29.08
N PRO A 376 1.00 -9.59 30.17
CA PRO A 376 0.05 -10.14 31.14
C PRO A 376 -1.33 -10.41 30.54
N LYS A 377 -1.73 -9.67 29.50
CA LYS A 377 -3.02 -9.81 28.81
C LYS A 377 -3.03 -10.89 27.71
N ASN A 378 -1.87 -11.31 27.23
CA ASN A 378 -1.77 -12.35 26.20
C ASN A 378 -1.72 -13.71 26.89
N ILE A 379 -2.38 -14.71 26.29
CA ILE A 379 -2.50 -16.04 26.89
C ILE A 379 -1.34 -16.93 26.44
N VAL A 380 -0.65 -17.54 27.39
CA VAL A 380 0.44 -18.50 27.16
C VAL A 380 -0.01 -19.88 27.63
N ILE A 381 -0.05 -20.82 26.69
CA ILE A 381 -0.44 -22.21 26.96
C ILE A 381 0.80 -23.09 26.84
N SER A 382 1.19 -23.76 27.92
CA SER A 382 2.33 -24.67 27.90
C SER A 382 1.93 -26.01 27.33
N SER A 383 2.45 -26.34 26.14
CA SER A 383 2.28 -27.66 25.54
C SER A 383 3.31 -28.63 26.12
N ILE A 384 2.85 -29.72 26.74
CA ILE A 384 3.68 -30.67 27.48
C ILE A 384 3.43 -32.12 27.05
N MET A 385 4.46 -32.96 27.14
CA MET A 385 4.37 -34.38 26.81
C MET A 385 5.31 -35.23 27.69
N CYS A 386 4.82 -36.36 28.17
CA CYS A 386 5.59 -37.36 28.92
C CYS A 386 5.27 -38.79 28.44
N GLY A 387 6.10 -39.74 28.88
CA GLY A 387 5.77 -41.17 28.99
C GLY A 387 4.40 -41.42 29.63
N TYR A 388 3.80 -42.59 29.40
CA TYR A 388 2.65 -43.06 30.19
C TYR A 388 3.08 -43.42 31.63
N ASN A 389 3.46 -42.40 32.39
CA ASN A 389 3.97 -42.49 33.75
C ASN A 389 3.36 -41.36 34.58
N LYS A 390 2.66 -41.73 35.66
CA LYS A 390 1.98 -40.76 36.53
C LYS A 390 2.93 -39.74 37.15
N ALA A 391 4.10 -40.18 37.62
CA ALA A 391 5.05 -39.29 38.31
C ALA A 391 5.56 -38.20 37.35
N ASP A 392 5.86 -38.57 36.11
CA ASP A 392 6.37 -37.65 35.09
C ASP A 392 5.34 -36.58 34.70
N TRP A 393 4.10 -37.00 34.45
CA TRP A 393 3.02 -36.06 34.16
C TRP A 393 2.77 -35.11 35.34
N VAL A 394 2.83 -35.60 36.58
CA VAL A 394 2.69 -34.76 37.78
C VAL A 394 3.84 -33.77 37.90
N GLU A 395 5.07 -34.20 37.68
CA GLU A 395 6.27 -33.35 37.74
C GLU A 395 6.23 -32.24 36.70
N LEU A 396 6.07 -32.59 35.41
CA LEU A 396 6.08 -31.62 34.33
C LEU A 396 4.88 -30.66 34.39
N THR A 397 3.73 -31.12 34.85
CA THR A 397 2.54 -30.28 35.10
C THR A 397 2.84 -29.20 36.14
N LYS A 398 3.47 -29.56 37.25
CA LYS A 398 3.85 -28.58 38.29
C LYS A 398 4.85 -27.57 37.76
N MET A 399 5.89 -28.02 37.06
CA MET A 399 6.88 -27.12 36.45
C MET A 399 6.23 -26.10 35.52
N ALA A 400 5.31 -26.56 34.66
CA ALA A 400 4.61 -25.69 33.72
C ALA A 400 3.62 -24.73 34.42
N GLU A 401 2.88 -25.18 35.43
CA GLU A 401 1.98 -24.30 36.20
C GLU A 401 2.76 -23.28 37.03
N ASP A 402 3.82 -23.69 37.73
CA ASP A 402 4.67 -22.82 38.55
C ASP A 402 5.40 -21.74 37.71
N SER A 403 5.55 -21.97 36.41
CA SER A 403 6.08 -20.97 35.47
C SER A 403 5.14 -19.79 35.21
N GLY A 404 3.85 -19.93 35.59
CA GLY A 404 2.82 -18.92 35.38
C GLY A 404 2.01 -19.08 34.09
N ALA A 405 2.05 -20.26 33.45
CA ALA A 405 1.20 -20.55 32.29
C ALA A 405 -0.29 -20.35 32.61
N ASP A 406 -1.05 -19.78 31.67
CA ASP A 406 -2.49 -19.57 31.87
C ASP A 406 -3.29 -20.87 31.72
N ALA A 407 -2.78 -21.80 30.91
CA ALA A 407 -3.30 -23.14 30.74
C ALA A 407 -2.22 -24.12 30.27
N LEU A 408 -2.57 -25.41 30.24
CA LEU A 408 -1.74 -26.47 29.66
C LEU A 408 -2.38 -27.07 28.41
N GLU A 409 -1.56 -27.49 27.46
CA GLU A 409 -1.96 -28.40 26.39
C GLU A 409 -1.26 -29.74 26.58
N LEU A 410 -2.01 -30.83 26.67
CA LEU A 410 -1.48 -32.18 26.76
C LEU A 410 -1.34 -32.72 25.34
N ASN A 411 -0.11 -32.82 24.84
CA ASN A 411 0.14 -33.34 23.50
C ASN A 411 0.04 -34.87 23.52
N LEU A 412 -1.09 -35.38 23.00
CA LEU A 412 -1.36 -36.81 22.82
C LEU A 412 -1.41 -37.20 21.34
N SER A 413 -1.07 -36.29 20.43
CA SER A 413 -1.26 -36.44 18.99
C SER A 413 0.03 -36.73 18.21
N CYS A 414 1.20 -36.50 18.82
CA CYS A 414 2.49 -36.66 18.14
C CYS A 414 2.86 -38.16 17.96
N PRO A 415 3.16 -38.66 16.75
CA PRO A 415 3.41 -40.08 16.46
C PRO A 415 4.71 -40.65 17.04
N HIS A 416 5.47 -39.87 17.81
CA HIS A 416 6.84 -40.18 18.18
C HIS A 416 6.99 -41.04 19.45
N GLY A 417 5.92 -41.69 19.90
CA GLY A 417 6.04 -42.88 20.73
C GLY A 417 6.12 -44.10 19.83
N MET A 418 7.29 -44.73 19.74
CA MET A 418 7.33 -46.14 19.33
C MET A 418 6.23 -46.87 20.12
N GLY A 419 5.36 -47.65 19.47
CA GLY A 419 4.26 -48.34 20.14
C GLY A 419 4.70 -49.13 21.39
N GLU A 420 5.99 -49.46 21.47
CA GLU A 420 6.68 -50.12 22.57
C GLU A 420 6.97 -49.24 23.81
N ARG A 421 6.93 -47.89 23.71
CA ARG A 421 7.21 -46.95 24.81
C ARG A 421 6.00 -46.17 25.34
N GLY A 422 4.81 -46.32 24.73
CA GLY A 422 3.55 -45.72 25.23
C GLY A 422 3.59 -44.19 25.37
N MET A 423 3.90 -43.46 24.29
CA MET A 423 3.97 -41.99 24.27
C MET A 423 3.20 -41.38 23.10
N GLY A 424 2.73 -40.14 23.26
CA GLY A 424 2.09 -39.34 22.21
C GLY A 424 0.87 -40.04 21.61
N LEU A 425 0.89 -40.27 20.29
CA LEU A 425 -0.20 -40.86 19.50
C LEU A 425 -0.69 -42.21 20.05
N ALA A 426 0.23 -43.03 20.58
CA ALA A 426 -0.12 -44.32 21.18
C ALA A 426 -1.07 -44.15 22.38
N CYS A 427 -0.87 -43.10 23.18
CA CYS A 427 -1.76 -42.75 24.29
C CYS A 427 -3.04 -42.06 23.78
N GLY A 428 -2.92 -41.19 22.77
CA GLY A 428 -4.04 -40.45 22.21
C GLY A 428 -5.11 -41.31 21.54
N GLN A 429 -4.75 -42.52 21.09
CA GLN A 429 -5.65 -43.48 20.46
C GLN A 429 -6.39 -44.39 21.46
N ASP A 430 -5.94 -44.48 22.72
CA ASP A 430 -6.57 -45.28 23.77
C ASP A 430 -7.35 -44.39 24.76
N PRO A 431 -8.70 -44.42 24.76
CA PRO A 431 -9.52 -43.62 25.67
C PRO A 431 -9.19 -43.80 27.15
N VAL A 432 -8.72 -44.99 27.55
CA VAL A 432 -8.35 -45.28 28.94
C VAL A 432 -7.06 -44.56 29.31
N MET A 433 -6.06 -44.58 28.43
CA MET A 433 -4.81 -43.85 28.65
C MET A 433 -5.04 -42.34 28.68
N VAL A 434 -5.81 -41.79 27.72
CA VAL A 434 -6.21 -40.37 27.70
C VAL A 434 -6.88 -39.99 29.03
N MET A 435 -7.88 -40.76 29.45
CA MET A 435 -8.61 -40.49 30.69
C MET A 435 -7.69 -40.52 31.92
N ASN A 436 -6.76 -41.47 32.00
CA ASN A 436 -5.83 -41.58 33.11
C ASN A 436 -4.85 -40.40 33.16
N ILE A 437 -4.27 -40.02 32.01
CA ILE A 437 -3.40 -38.84 31.91
C ILE A 437 -4.16 -37.59 32.37
N CYS A 438 -5.37 -37.35 31.84
CA CYS A 438 -6.20 -36.22 32.24
C CYS A 438 -6.52 -36.23 33.74
N ARG A 439 -6.77 -37.39 34.35
CA ARG A 439 -6.95 -37.47 35.81
C ARG A 439 -5.69 -37.10 36.58
N TRP A 440 -4.52 -37.57 36.16
CA TRP A 440 -3.25 -37.26 36.82
C TRP A 440 -2.94 -35.77 36.77
N VAL A 441 -3.14 -35.14 35.59
CA VAL A 441 -2.97 -33.70 35.41
C VAL A 441 -4.01 -32.93 36.21
N ARG A 442 -5.30 -33.29 36.16
CA ARG A 442 -6.37 -32.60 36.91
C ARG A 442 -6.17 -32.64 38.43
N GLN A 443 -5.64 -33.75 38.95
CA GLN A 443 -5.31 -33.89 40.37
C GLN A 443 -4.12 -33.00 40.79
N THR A 444 -3.36 -32.49 39.83
CA THR A 444 -2.13 -31.72 40.05
C THR A 444 -2.32 -30.24 39.73
N ALA A 445 -2.72 -29.92 38.51
CA ALA A 445 -2.94 -28.57 38.02
C ALA A 445 -4.18 -27.95 38.68
N LYS A 446 -4.13 -26.65 38.95
CA LYS A 446 -5.30 -25.80 39.26
C LYS A 446 -5.76 -25.03 38.02
N ILE A 447 -4.83 -24.57 37.19
CA ILE A 447 -5.11 -23.94 35.90
C ILE A 447 -5.87 -24.87 34.93
N PRO A 448 -6.62 -24.33 33.95
CA PRO A 448 -7.23 -25.13 32.88
C PRO A 448 -6.20 -25.92 32.08
N PHE A 449 -6.62 -27.06 31.53
CA PHE A 449 -5.82 -27.79 30.55
C PHE A 449 -6.69 -28.39 29.46
N PHE A 450 -6.09 -28.55 28.28
CA PHE A 450 -6.73 -29.07 27.07
C PHE A 450 -6.00 -30.33 26.61
N ALA A 451 -6.73 -31.41 26.31
CA ALA A 451 -6.15 -32.59 25.68
C ALA A 451 -6.16 -32.41 24.16
N ASN A 452 -4.99 -32.41 23.53
CA ASN A 452 -4.89 -32.30 22.07
C ASN A 452 -5.00 -33.70 21.44
N HIS A 453 -6.09 -33.93 20.70
CA HIS A 453 -6.42 -35.22 20.11
C HIS A 453 -5.83 -35.41 18.70
N CYS A 454 -5.48 -36.65 18.36
CA CYS A 454 -5.16 -37.00 16.98
C CYS A 454 -6.43 -37.27 16.17
N HIS A 455 -6.48 -36.82 14.92
CA HIS A 455 -7.56 -37.17 13.99
C HIS A 455 -7.50 -38.63 13.49
N GLN A 456 -6.41 -39.38 13.72
CA GLN A 456 -6.21 -40.75 13.22
C GLN A 456 -6.83 -41.84 14.12
N HIS A 457 -8.13 -41.74 14.44
CA HIS A 457 -8.83 -42.78 15.22
C HIS A 457 -9.41 -43.94 14.36
N SER A 458 -9.24 -43.94 13.03
CA SER A 458 -10.10 -44.73 12.13
C SER A 458 -9.40 -45.53 11.01
N VAL A 459 -8.21 -46.12 11.22
CA VAL A 459 -7.55 -46.88 10.12
C VAL A 459 -7.06 -48.30 10.48
N TRP A 460 -7.35 -48.84 11.68
CA TRP A 460 -6.82 -50.16 12.07
C TRP A 460 -7.84 -51.14 12.69
N ASN A 461 -9.15 -50.90 12.56
CA ASN A 461 -10.19 -51.78 13.12
C ASN A 461 -10.92 -52.69 12.11
N ASP A 462 -10.47 -52.76 10.85
CA ASP A 462 -10.90 -53.84 9.95
C ASP A 462 -9.96 -55.03 10.11
N GLY A 463 -10.14 -55.79 11.19
CA GLY A 463 -9.63 -57.16 11.27
C GLY A 463 -10.26 -58.02 10.15
N PRO A 464 -9.61 -59.12 9.72
CA PRO A 464 -10.18 -59.98 8.69
C PRO A 464 -11.50 -60.54 9.20
N LYS A 465 -12.59 -60.20 8.50
CA LYS A 465 -13.88 -60.87 8.68
C LYS A 465 -13.71 -62.32 8.25
N SER A 466 -13.59 -63.23 9.22
CA SER A 466 -13.81 -64.67 9.04
C SER A 466 -15.27 -65.01 9.27
#